data_AF-A0A2H9NZZ1-F1
#
_entry.id   AF-A0A2H9NZZ1-F1
#
_cell.length_a   1.000
_cell.length_b   1.000
_cell.length_c   1.000
_cell.angle_alpha   90.00
_cell.angle_beta   90.00
_cell.angle_gamma   90.00
#
_symmetry.space_group_name_H-M   'P 1'
#
loop_
_entity.id
_entity.type
_entity.pdbx_description
1 polymer ?
#
loop_
_entity_poly.entity_id
_entity_poly.type
_entity_poly.pdbx_seq_one_letter_code
_entity_poly.pdbx_strand_id
1 'polypeptide(L)'
;MNDLIRISSETAKGGFVNEKAIAKKFDNWKEDKEAQKWLKIMGYNLNEIEKVEAVILHGYKTDVQIKVTITLKEAISVQNLSIKKA
;
A
#
# COMPACT_ATOMS: atom_id res chain seq x y z
N MET A 1 6.24 -2.11 17.62
CA MET A 1 5.04 -2.92 17.32
C MET A 1 4.84 -2.84 15.81
N ASN A 2 5.07 -3.93 15.07
CA ASN A 2 5.27 -3.90 13.61
C ASN A 2 4.10 -3.28 12.84
N ASP A 3 4.27 -2.03 12.41
CA ASP A 3 3.30 -1.21 11.67
C ASP A 3 2.77 -1.88 10.40
N LEU A 4 3.61 -2.69 9.75
CA LEU A 4 3.25 -3.55 8.62
C LEU A 4 2.15 -4.58 8.96
N ILE A 5 2.14 -5.12 10.18
CA ILE A 5 1.11 -6.07 10.62
C ILE A 5 -0.23 -5.36 10.85
N ARG A 6 -0.22 -4.10 11.31
CA ARG A 6 -1.44 -3.31 11.46
C ARG A 6 -2.06 -2.98 10.11
N ILE A 7 -1.26 -2.56 9.13
CA ILE A 7 -1.75 -2.30 7.77
C ILE A 7 -2.29 -3.58 7.14
N SER A 8 -1.58 -4.69 7.30
CA SER A 8 -2.02 -6.00 6.81
C SER A 8 -3.32 -6.47 7.48
N SER A 9 -3.48 -6.22 8.78
CA SER A 9 -4.72 -6.55 9.50
C SER A 9 -5.87 -5.61 9.17
N GLU A 10 -5.64 -4.30 9.00
CA GLU A 10 -6.68 -3.34 8.61
C GLU A 10 -7.15 -3.59 7.17
N THR A 11 -6.25 -3.93 6.26
CA THR A 11 -6.58 -4.31 4.87
C THR A 11 -7.25 -5.69 4.77
N ALA A 12 -6.87 -6.65 5.62
CA ALA A 12 -7.47 -7.99 5.64
C ALA A 12 -8.82 -8.08 6.38
N LYS A 13 -9.03 -7.28 7.44
CA LYS A 13 -10.29 -7.26 8.21
C LYS A 13 -11.49 -6.75 7.42
N GLY A 14 -11.25 -6.03 6.32
CA GLY A 14 -12.29 -5.60 5.39
C GLY A 14 -12.87 -6.70 4.50
N GLY A 15 -12.46 -7.97 4.68
CA GLY A 15 -13.06 -9.13 4.01
C GLY A 15 -13.06 -8.99 2.49
N PHE A 16 -11.97 -9.43 1.83
CA PHE A 16 -11.85 -9.41 0.37
C PHE A 16 -11.82 -8.00 -0.25
N VAL A 17 -10.85 -7.18 0.17
CA VAL A 17 -10.54 -5.96 -0.58
C VAL A 17 -9.59 -6.32 -1.72
N ASN A 18 -10.17 -6.46 -2.92
CA ASN A 18 -9.49 -6.58 -4.21
C ASN A 18 -8.17 -5.80 -4.21
N GLU A 19 -7.09 -6.39 -4.68
CA GLU A 19 -5.79 -5.74 -4.79
C GLU A 19 -5.87 -4.48 -5.67
N LYS A 20 -6.84 -4.46 -6.60
CA LYS A 20 -7.27 -3.28 -7.34
C LYS A 20 -7.76 -2.14 -6.47
N ALA A 21 -8.51 -2.41 -5.40
CA ALA A 21 -8.96 -1.39 -4.48
C ALA A 21 -7.80 -0.84 -3.65
N ILE A 22 -6.88 -1.68 -3.17
CA ILE A 22 -5.67 -1.21 -2.48
C ILE A 22 -4.80 -0.37 -3.42
N ALA A 23 -4.54 -0.86 -4.63
CA ALA A 23 -3.79 -0.11 -5.63
C ALA A 23 -4.47 1.22 -5.97
N LYS A 24 -5.79 1.23 -6.15
CA LYS A 24 -6.58 2.45 -6.39
C LYS A 24 -6.52 3.43 -5.22
N LYS A 25 -6.52 2.95 -3.97
CA LYS A 25 -6.37 3.81 -2.79
C LYS A 25 -4.98 4.45 -2.74
N PHE A 26 -3.93 3.69 -3.01
CA PHE A 26 -2.57 4.23 -3.10
C PHE A 26 -2.38 5.19 -4.28
N ASP A 27 -3.03 4.94 -5.41
CA ASP A 27 -3.06 5.86 -6.55
C ASP A 27 -3.76 7.18 -6.16
N ASN A 28 -4.87 7.08 -5.41
CA ASN A 28 -5.64 8.22 -4.90
C ASN A 28 -5.21 8.69 -3.50
N TRP A 29 -3.98 8.43 -3.07
CA TRP A 29 -3.54 8.69 -1.70
C TRP A 29 -3.62 10.15 -1.27
N LYS A 30 -3.66 11.10 -2.22
CA LYS A 30 -3.84 12.52 -1.93
C LYS A 30 -5.24 12.82 -1.38
N GLU A 31 -6.26 12.08 -1.81
CA GLU A 31 -7.66 12.26 -1.39
C GLU A 31 -8.11 11.15 -0.42
N ASP A 32 -7.49 9.97 -0.47
CA ASP A 32 -7.86 8.83 0.35
C ASP A 32 -7.23 8.87 1.75
N LYS A 33 -8.09 9.05 2.76
CA LYS A 33 -7.66 9.13 4.16
C LYS A 33 -7.05 7.82 4.70
N GLU A 34 -7.46 6.66 4.18
CA GLU A 34 -6.89 5.38 4.60
C GLU A 34 -5.48 5.22 4.05
N ALA A 35 -5.26 5.54 2.77
CA ALA A 35 -3.92 5.53 2.17
C ALA A 35 -2.96 6.49 2.89
N GLN A 36 -3.42 7.70 3.22
CA GLN A 36 -2.65 8.65 4.04
C GLN A 36 -2.30 8.09 5.41
N LYS A 37 -3.25 7.40 6.05
CA LYS A 37 -3.02 6.74 7.34
C LYS A 37 -1.99 5.63 7.20
N TRP A 38 -2.04 4.82 6.15
CA TRP A 38 -1.06 3.76 5.89
C TRP A 38 0.34 4.33 5.68
N LEU A 39 0.49 5.39 4.88
CA LEU A 39 1.78 6.07 4.66
C LEU A 39 2.36 6.60 5.98
N LYS A 40 1.52 7.22 6.81
CA LYS A 40 1.91 7.67 8.16
C LYS A 40 2.29 6.51 9.09
N ILE A 41 1.55 5.40 9.06
CA ILE A 41 1.84 4.18 9.83
C ILE A 41 3.17 3.58 9.40
N MET A 42 3.49 3.63 8.10
CA MET A 42 4.79 3.23 7.56
C MET A 42 5.93 4.20 7.93
N GLY A 43 5.63 5.33 8.59
CA GLY A 43 6.60 6.34 8.98
C GLY A 43 6.91 7.39 7.91
N TYR A 44 6.15 7.43 6.81
CA TYR A 44 6.31 8.44 5.77
C TYR A 44 5.52 9.71 6.10
N ASN A 45 6.12 10.85 5.77
CA ASN A 45 5.49 12.14 5.91
C ASN A 45 4.81 12.55 4.60
N LEU A 46 3.51 12.80 4.63
CA LEU A 46 2.72 13.10 3.42
C LEU A 46 3.23 14.34 2.65
N ASN A 47 3.89 15.28 3.34
CA ASN A 47 4.46 16.48 2.74
C ASN A 47 5.79 16.23 1.99
N GLU A 48 6.46 15.13 2.29
CA GLU A 48 7.74 14.74 1.67
C GLU A 48 7.52 13.81 0.48
N ILE A 49 6.33 13.20 0.40
CA ILE A 49 5.91 12.34 -0.69
C ILE A 49 5.56 13.20 -1.90
N GLU A 50 6.33 13.03 -2.98
CA GLU A 50 6.01 13.60 -4.29
C GLU A 50 4.98 12.74 -5.03
N LYS A 51 5.20 11.42 -5.01
CA LYS A 51 4.41 10.49 -5.81
C LYS A 51 4.27 9.15 -5.10
N VAL A 52 3.10 8.54 -5.22
CA VAL A 52 2.86 7.14 -4.83
C VAL A 52 2.25 6.43 -6.00
N GLU A 53 2.83 5.29 -6.36
CA GLU A 53 2.34 4.44 -7.44
C GLU A 53 2.19 3.01 -6.92
N ALA A 54 1.02 2.42 -7.13
CA ALA A 54 0.78 1.03 -6.78
C ALA A 54 0.55 0.21 -8.05
N VAL A 55 1.45 -0.74 -8.28
CA VAL A 55 1.41 -1.64 -9.43
C VAL A 55 1.06 -3.03 -8.95
N ILE A 56 0.00 -3.61 -9.51
CA ILE A 56 -0.39 -4.98 -9.23
C ILE A 56 0.46 -5.89 -10.12
N LEU A 57 1.32 -6.68 -9.50
CA LEU A 57 2.04 -7.76 -10.15
C LEU A 57 1.10 -8.97 -10.17
N HIS A 58 0.54 -9.26 -11.34
CA HIS A 58 -0.38 -10.37 -11.53
C HIS A 58 0.32 -11.68 -11.13
N GLY A 59 -0.18 -12.32 -10.07
CA GLY A 59 0.44 -13.50 -9.47
C GLY A 59 -0.03 -14.79 -10.15
N TYR A 60 0.92 -15.65 -10.49
CA TYR A 60 0.62 -17.03 -10.89
C TYR A 60 -0.02 -17.78 -9.71
N LYS A 61 -1.23 -18.29 -9.95
CA LYS A 61 -2.03 -19.27 -9.18
C LYS A 61 -2.74 -18.87 -7.86
N THR A 62 -2.21 -18.06 -6.93
CA THR A 62 -2.95 -17.84 -5.65
C THR A 62 -2.60 -16.59 -4.84
N ASP A 63 -1.43 -15.98 -5.05
CA ASP A 63 -0.94 -14.88 -4.23
C ASP A 63 -0.77 -13.64 -5.11
N VAL A 64 -1.46 -12.55 -4.77
CA VAL A 64 -1.31 -11.29 -5.53
C VAL A 64 -0.30 -10.40 -4.83
N GLN A 65 0.62 -9.87 -5.64
CA GLN A 65 1.65 -8.96 -5.16
C GLN A 65 1.34 -7.54 -5.64
N ILE A 66 1.39 -6.58 -4.73
CA ILE A 66 1.26 -5.16 -5.03
C ILE A 66 2.60 -4.50 -4.73
N LYS A 67 3.20 -3.89 -5.74
CA LYS A 67 4.41 -3.08 -5.57
C LYS A 67 3.99 -1.63 -5.41
N VAL A 68 4.17 -1.09 -4.21
CA VAL A 68 3.93 0.33 -3.89
C VAL A 68 5.27 1.05 -3.95
N THR A 69 5.41 1.98 -4.88
CA THR A 69 6.59 2.84 -5.03
C THR A 69 6.23 4.22 -4.50
N ILE A 70 6.98 4.68 -3.50
CA ILE A 70 6.82 5.97 -2.85
C ILE A 70 8.06 6.79 -3.23
N THR A 71 7.86 7.83 -4.01
CA THR A 71 8.90 8.79 -4.40
C THR A 71 8.84 9.96 -3.44
N LEU A 72 9.93 10.15 -2.69
CA LEU A 72 10.19 11.31 -1.86
C LEU A 72 11.16 12.25 -2.60
N LYS A 73 11.25 13.50 -2.13
CA LYS A 73 12.14 14.52 -2.73
C LYS A 73 13.61 14.12 -2.82
N GLU A 74 14.07 13.31 -1.86
CA GLU A 74 15.48 12.93 -1.74
C GLU A 74 15.70 11.41 -1.80
N ALA A 75 14.62 10.61 -1.86
CA ALA A 75 14.71 9.16 -1.79
C ALA A 75 13.54 8.46 -2.49
N ILE A 76 13.77 7.25 -2.98
CA ILE A 76 12.71 6.40 -3.52
C ILE A 76 12.62 5.17 -2.63
N SER A 77 11.42 4.90 -2.11
CA SER A 77 11.12 3.72 -1.32
C SER A 77 10.17 2.80 -2.08
N VAL A 78 10.46 1.51 -2.07
CA VAL A 78 9.69 0.50 -2.80
C VAL A 78 9.29 -0.59 -1.83
N GLN A 79 7.98 -0.75 -1.65
CA GLN A 79 7.38 -1.71 -0.74
C GLN A 79 6.60 -2.76 -1.53
N ASN A 80 6.96 -4.03 -1.36
CA ASN A 80 6.20 -5.15 -1.94
C ASN A 80 5.23 -5.69 -0.88
N LEU A 81 3.93 -5.52 -1.12
CA LEU A 81 2.88 -6.15 -0.34
C LEU A 81 2.49 -7.47 -1.01
N SER A 82 2.51 -8.57 -0.26
CA SER A 82 1.97 -9.85 -0.70
C SER A 82 0.68 -10.14 0.05
N ILE A 83 -0.41 -10.31 -0.68
CA ILE A 83 -1.71 -10.68 -0.13
C ILE A 83 -1.93 -12.16 -0.40
N LYS A 84 -1.98 -12.95 0.67
CA LYS A 84 -2.33 -14.36 0.58
C LYS A 84 -3.84 -14.47 0.65
N LYS A 85 -4.44 -15.10 -0.36
CA LYS A 85 -5.82 -15.56 -0.26
C LYS A 85 -5.82 -16.75 0.70
N ALA A 86 -6.38 -16.56 1.89
CA ALA A 86 -6.61 -17.64 2.85
C ALA A 86 -7.73 -18.55 2.35
#